data_AF-A0A954BG71-F1
#
_entry.id   AF-A0A954BG71-F1
#
_cell.length_a   1.000
_cell.length_b   1.000
_cell.length_c   1.000
_cell.angle_alpha   90.00
_cell.angle_beta   90.00
_cell.angle_gamma   90.00
#
_symmetry.space_group_name_H-M   'P 1'
#
loop_
_entity.id
_entity.type
_entity.pdbx_description
1 polymer ?
#
loop_
_entity_poly.entity_id
_entity_poly.type
_entity_poly.pdbx_seq_one_letter_code
_entity_poly.pdbx_strand_id
1 'polypeptide(L)'
;MSYGSDENQTVSRRTRVRRLLRRDGHLPFVPYGLLPALGLGLLTLFALWPFAQGIEHSTRRTVEQALAAEGIDWAKTSVSGQMVTLAGEASADEGRTAQRIAREALAATPFGLARPATVVKVKLTKPDASAAPPADTATPTEPAGSDAEAPGWQFSLANGILRLEGAVPDQATKDALLENARARIDPPRIVSVEDALSVSGDPLPAGYLLVALRGVNTVSQCDNGVSSLSEGRFSLRCELAAEDAAEVRAQAHAALPFGSIGSIDIITNEDVASCESSLTALLGDARIEFDSGSAVISSSSNGLLDKVAFAVGACPGTLRIEGHTDSTGLPDTNMTLSRNRAYAVRNALIARGVDPQRLIAEGYGATRPVAVNTTAAGRARNRRIEIRVVRASE
;
A
#
# COMPACT_ATOMS: atom_id res chain seq x y z
N MET A 1 13.67 5.67 85.10
CA MET A 1 13.81 7.13 85.32
C MET A 1 13.29 7.79 84.05
N SER A 2 12.02 8.20 83.96
CA SER A 2 11.31 9.33 84.59
C SER A 2 11.44 10.65 83.80
N TYR A 3 10.27 11.26 83.53
CA TYR A 3 9.94 12.58 82.94
C TYR A 3 10.34 12.83 81.47
N GLY A 4 9.50 13.39 80.59
CA GLY A 4 8.24 14.14 80.75
C GLY A 4 8.38 15.53 80.11
N SER A 5 7.53 15.80 79.11
CA SER A 5 6.96 17.11 78.68
C SER A 5 7.80 18.39 78.78
N ASP A 6 7.84 19.17 77.69
CA ASP A 6 7.29 20.52 77.79
C ASP A 6 6.83 21.11 76.44
N GLU A 7 5.76 21.89 76.58
CA GLU A 7 4.83 22.39 75.60
C GLU A 7 4.96 23.92 75.53
N ASN A 8 4.70 24.49 74.34
CA ASN A 8 4.06 25.80 74.11
C ASN A 8 4.71 27.14 74.56
N GLN A 9 4.96 28.04 73.58
CA GLN A 9 4.28 29.36 73.40
C GLN A 9 5.10 30.27 72.44
N THR A 10 4.67 30.42 71.17
CA THR A 10 3.95 31.59 70.59
C THR A 10 4.60 32.96 70.77
N VAL A 11 5.03 33.63 69.68
CA VAL A 11 4.68 35.04 69.34
C VAL A 11 4.90 35.32 67.83
N SER A 12 3.79 35.57 67.13
CA SER A 12 3.54 36.59 66.09
C SER A 12 4.68 37.07 65.16
N ARG A 13 4.55 36.78 63.86
CA ARG A 13 4.92 37.71 62.76
C ARG A 13 4.08 37.45 61.50
N ARG A 14 2.76 37.68 61.62
CA ARG A 14 1.95 38.12 60.46
C ARG A 14 2.06 39.64 60.40
N THR A 15 2.41 40.19 59.24
CA THR A 15 1.78 41.36 58.56
C THR A 15 2.82 42.05 57.65
N ARG A 16 2.37 42.38 56.43
CA ARG A 16 2.99 43.24 55.39
C ARG A 16 3.83 42.58 54.30
N VAL A 17 3.19 41.75 53.48
CA VAL A 17 3.31 41.92 52.02
C VAL A 17 1.93 41.67 51.39
N ARG A 18 1.05 42.67 51.53
CA ARG A 18 -0.21 42.73 50.79
C ARG A 18 -0.41 44.18 50.36
N ARG A 19 0.20 44.55 49.24
CA ARG A 19 -0.19 45.69 48.40
C ARG A 19 0.69 45.66 47.16
N LEU A 20 0.12 45.12 46.10
CA LEU A 20 0.21 45.57 44.70
C LEU A 20 -0.31 44.40 43.88
N LEU A 21 -1.59 44.49 43.52
CA LEU A 21 -2.31 43.84 42.40
C LEU A 21 -3.81 43.84 42.73
N ARG A 22 -4.35 45.05 42.86
CA ARG A 22 -5.73 45.34 42.46
C ARG A 22 -5.61 46.53 41.52
N ARG A 23 -5.70 46.24 40.23
CA ARG A 23 -5.95 47.23 39.20
C ARG A 23 -7.10 46.67 38.38
N ASP A 24 -8.24 47.33 38.50
CA ASP A 24 -9.40 47.15 37.66
C ASP A 24 -9.02 47.41 36.20
N GLY A 25 -9.61 46.65 35.27
CA GLY A 25 -9.48 46.90 33.84
C GLY A 25 -9.45 45.62 33.03
N HIS A 26 -10.61 45.26 32.47
CA HIS A 26 -10.86 44.36 31.36
C HIS A 26 -9.63 43.73 30.67
N LEU A 27 -9.62 42.40 30.58
CA LEU A 27 -8.81 41.67 29.59
C LEU A 27 -9.06 42.29 28.20
N PRO A 28 -8.01 42.55 27.38
CA PRO A 28 -8.22 43.02 26.02
C PRO A 28 -9.10 42.01 25.30
N PHE A 29 -10.18 42.51 24.69
CA PHE A 29 -11.13 41.74 23.90
C PHE A 29 -10.40 41.11 22.72
N VAL A 30 -9.86 39.90 22.91
CA VAL A 30 -9.54 39.03 21.78
C VAL A 30 -10.90 38.69 21.19
N PRO A 31 -11.22 39.08 19.95
CA PRO A 31 -12.51 38.74 19.37
C PRO A 31 -12.60 37.22 19.30
N TYR A 32 -13.34 36.63 20.24
CA TYR A 32 -13.59 35.20 20.37
C TYR A 32 -14.24 34.59 19.12
N GLY A 33 -14.58 35.39 18.09
CA GLY A 33 -15.00 34.92 16.78
C GLY A 33 -13.85 34.61 15.81
N LEU A 34 -12.66 35.20 15.95
CA LEU A 34 -11.56 35.07 14.97
C LEU A 34 -10.83 33.73 15.06
N LEU A 35 -10.59 33.22 16.27
CA LEU A 35 -9.98 31.90 16.50
C LEU A 35 -10.87 30.74 16.03
N PRO A 36 -12.17 30.67 16.38
CA PRO A 36 -13.05 29.65 15.83
C PRO A 36 -13.34 29.84 14.34
N ALA A 37 -13.37 31.06 13.79
CA ALA A 37 -13.50 31.28 12.35
C ALA A 37 -12.25 30.82 11.57
N LEU A 38 -11.05 31.09 12.08
CA LEU A 38 -9.80 30.57 11.51
C LEU A 38 -9.73 29.05 11.64
N GLY A 39 -10.15 28.49 12.78
CA GLY A 39 -10.24 27.05 12.99
C GLY A 39 -11.25 26.37 12.05
N LEU A 40 -12.41 26.99 11.82
CA LEU A 40 -13.43 26.51 10.88
C LEU A 40 -12.94 26.62 9.42
N GLY A 41 -12.26 27.71 9.06
CA GLY A 41 -11.65 27.89 7.74
C GLY A 41 -10.53 26.89 7.45
N LEU A 42 -9.70 26.57 8.44
CA LEU A 42 -8.69 25.51 8.34
C LEU A 42 -9.36 24.12 8.25
N LEU A 43 -10.42 23.86 9.02
CA LEU A 43 -11.19 22.62 8.94
C LEU A 43 -11.88 22.43 7.58
N THR A 44 -12.45 23.48 6.99
CA THR A 44 -13.07 23.40 5.65
C THR A 44 -12.02 23.22 4.57
N LEU A 45 -10.88 23.90 4.64
CA LEU A 45 -9.76 23.69 3.73
C LEU A 45 -9.21 22.25 3.82
N PHE A 46 -9.04 21.71 5.04
CA PHE A 46 -8.55 20.34 5.26
C PHE A 46 -9.58 19.27 4.86
N ALA A 47 -10.88 19.54 5.04
CA ALA A 47 -11.97 18.64 4.64
C ALA A 47 -12.20 18.62 3.12
N LEU A 48 -11.93 19.74 2.42
CA LEU A 48 -12.05 19.83 0.96
C LEU A 48 -10.78 19.40 0.21
N TRP A 49 -9.63 19.38 0.89
CA TRP A 49 -8.35 18.90 0.32
C TRP A 49 -8.42 17.48 -0.30
N PRO A 50 -8.97 16.44 0.38
CA PRO A 50 -9.12 15.12 -0.24
C PRO A 50 -10.12 15.12 -1.40
N PHE A 51 -11.09 16.05 -1.42
CA PHE A 51 -12.03 16.18 -2.53
C PHE A 51 -11.35 16.72 -3.79
N ALA A 52 -10.43 17.69 -3.64
CA ALA A 52 -9.62 18.20 -4.75
C ALA A 52 -8.68 17.11 -5.33
N GLN A 53 -8.00 16.35 -4.47
CA GLN A 53 -7.12 15.25 -4.88
C GLN A 53 -7.88 14.10 -5.58
N GLY A 54 -9.12 13.83 -5.13
CA GLY A 54 -9.99 12.82 -5.74
C GLY A 54 -10.46 13.18 -7.15
N ILE A 55 -10.76 14.46 -7.41
CA ILE A 55 -11.17 14.94 -8.73
C ILE A 55 -10.02 14.80 -9.74
N GLU A 56 -8.79 15.11 -9.35
CA GLU A 56 -7.62 15.01 -10.24
C GLU A 56 -7.34 13.56 -10.66
N HIS A 57 -7.39 12.62 -9.70
CA HIS A 57 -7.20 11.19 -9.98
C HIS A 57 -8.32 10.62 -10.85
N SER A 58 -9.57 10.98 -10.57
CA SER A 58 -10.71 10.53 -11.38
C SER A 58 -10.64 11.08 -12.81
N THR A 59 -10.32 12.38 -12.95
CA THR A 59 -10.22 13.05 -14.26
C THR A 59 -9.10 12.45 -15.10
N ARG A 60 -7.93 12.20 -14.49
CA ARG A 60 -6.79 11.59 -15.18
C ARG A 60 -7.16 10.21 -15.72
N ARG A 61 -7.71 9.33 -14.88
CA ARG A 61 -8.10 7.97 -15.29
C ARG A 61 -9.14 7.96 -16.42
N THR A 62 -10.15 8.82 -16.34
CA THR A 62 -11.20 8.89 -17.37
C THR A 62 -10.64 9.39 -18.70
N VAL A 63 -9.76 10.40 -18.69
CA VAL A 63 -9.13 10.92 -19.92
C VAL A 63 -8.17 9.89 -20.51
N GLU A 64 -7.36 9.21 -19.69
CA GLU A 64 -6.46 8.14 -20.15
C GLU A 64 -7.22 6.97 -20.76
N GLN A 65 -8.34 6.55 -20.14
CA GLN A 65 -9.21 5.50 -20.68
C GLN A 65 -9.86 5.90 -22.00
N ALA A 66 -10.33 7.15 -22.13
CA ALA A 66 -10.94 7.64 -23.37
C ALA A 66 -9.91 7.74 -24.52
N LEU A 67 -8.67 8.15 -24.23
CA LEU A 67 -7.59 8.18 -25.22
C LEU A 67 -7.15 6.77 -25.63
N ALA A 68 -7.01 5.84 -24.67
CA ALA A 68 -6.65 4.46 -24.94
C ALA A 68 -7.71 3.71 -25.77
N ALA A 69 -9.00 4.00 -25.57
CA ALA A 69 -10.10 3.40 -26.35
C ALA A 69 -10.05 3.78 -27.84
N GLU A 70 -9.45 4.93 -28.16
CA GLU A 70 -9.27 5.45 -29.53
C GLU A 70 -7.85 5.18 -30.07
N GLY A 71 -7.06 4.36 -29.37
CA GLY A 71 -5.71 3.98 -29.78
C GLY A 71 -4.66 5.10 -29.68
N ILE A 72 -4.90 6.10 -28.84
CA ILE A 72 -3.97 7.22 -28.60
C ILE A 72 -3.10 6.90 -27.38
N ASP A 73 -1.89 6.40 -27.62
CA ASP A 73 -0.90 6.04 -26.60
C ASP A 73 0.25 7.06 -26.47
N TRP A 74 0.44 7.91 -27.48
CA TRP A 74 1.50 8.94 -27.50
C TRP A 74 1.29 10.07 -26.46
N ALA A 75 0.06 10.28 -25.99
CA ALA A 75 -0.31 11.46 -25.19
C ALA A 75 -0.17 11.22 -23.69
N LYS A 76 0.88 11.78 -23.08
CA LYS A 76 1.01 11.83 -21.61
C LYS A 76 0.02 12.84 -21.02
N THR A 77 -0.85 12.38 -20.13
CA THR A 77 -1.90 13.19 -19.52
C THR A 77 -1.48 13.73 -18.14
N SER A 78 -1.52 15.05 -17.96
CA SER A 78 -1.33 15.72 -16.67
C SER A 78 -2.59 16.51 -16.30
N VAL A 79 -3.02 16.41 -15.04
CA VAL A 79 -4.23 17.07 -14.53
C VAL A 79 -3.87 17.91 -13.32
N SER A 80 -4.29 19.17 -13.32
CA SER A 80 -4.18 20.09 -12.19
C SER A 80 -5.51 20.83 -12.03
N GLY A 81 -6.25 20.53 -10.97
CA GLY A 81 -7.65 20.95 -10.80
C GLY A 81 -8.53 20.50 -11.97
N GLN A 82 -9.11 21.47 -12.70
CA GLN A 82 -9.96 21.25 -13.88
C GLN A 82 -9.22 21.40 -15.23
N MET A 83 -7.89 21.57 -15.18
CA MET A 83 -7.04 21.73 -16.35
C MET A 83 -6.42 20.39 -16.74
N VAL A 84 -6.58 19.99 -18.00
CA VAL A 84 -5.92 18.80 -18.56
C VAL A 84 -4.86 19.24 -19.57
N THR A 85 -3.65 18.72 -19.45
CA THR A 85 -2.57 18.92 -20.40
C THR A 85 -2.17 17.58 -21.01
N LEU A 86 -2.25 17.48 -22.33
CA LEU A 86 -1.75 16.36 -23.12
C LEU A 86 -0.41 16.76 -23.72
N ALA A 87 0.63 15.96 -23.52
CA ALA A 87 1.95 16.22 -24.07
C ALA A 87 2.52 14.95 -24.71
N GLY A 88 3.09 15.08 -25.90
CA GLY A 88 3.75 13.98 -26.60
C GLY A 88 4.00 14.28 -28.06
N GLU A 89 4.54 13.30 -28.76
CA GLU A 89 4.89 13.38 -30.17
C GLU A 89 3.69 12.98 -31.03
N ALA A 90 3.13 13.95 -31.75
CA ALA A 90 2.01 13.71 -32.66
C ALA A 90 1.87 14.84 -33.67
N SER A 91 1.21 14.53 -34.77
CA SER A 91 0.82 15.52 -35.77
C SER A 91 -0.20 16.51 -35.21
N ALA A 92 -0.32 17.68 -35.85
CA ALA A 92 -1.32 18.67 -35.47
C ALA A 92 -2.77 18.14 -35.53
N ASP A 93 -3.04 17.17 -36.42
CA ASP A 93 -4.34 16.52 -36.57
C ASP A 93 -4.64 15.51 -35.45
N GLU A 94 -3.64 14.70 -35.06
CA GLU A 94 -3.74 13.79 -33.92
C GLU A 94 -3.90 14.57 -32.61
N GLY A 95 -3.18 15.68 -32.45
CA GLY A 95 -3.35 16.57 -31.30
C GLY A 95 -4.76 17.17 -31.20
N ARG A 96 -5.37 17.59 -32.32
CA ARG A 96 -6.76 18.06 -32.35
C ARG A 96 -7.75 16.94 -31.98
N THR A 97 -7.49 15.73 -32.46
CA THR A 97 -8.32 14.56 -32.19
C THR A 97 -8.29 14.18 -30.71
N ALA A 98 -7.08 14.09 -30.13
CA ALA A 98 -6.89 13.84 -28.70
C ALA A 98 -7.53 14.94 -27.82
N GLN A 99 -7.44 16.20 -28.25
CA GLN A 99 -8.07 17.32 -27.54
C GLN A 99 -9.60 17.19 -27.49
N ARG A 100 -10.24 16.77 -28.59
CA ARG A 100 -11.69 16.57 -28.65
C ARG A 100 -12.13 15.42 -27.73
N ILE A 101 -11.45 14.28 -27.82
CA ILE A 101 -11.73 13.09 -26.99
C ILE A 101 -11.61 13.44 -25.50
N ALA A 102 -10.54 14.13 -25.10
CA ALA A 102 -10.34 14.55 -23.72
C ALA A 102 -11.39 15.56 -23.22
N ARG A 103 -12.00 16.37 -24.11
CA ARG A 103 -13.10 17.29 -23.75
C ARG A 103 -14.45 16.60 -23.64
N GLU A 104 -14.66 15.52 -24.37
CA GLU A 104 -15.91 14.77 -24.42
C GLU A 104 -15.99 13.66 -23.37
N ALA A 105 -14.86 13.28 -22.78
CA ALA A 105 -14.76 12.31 -21.70
C ALA A 105 -15.65 12.69 -20.48
N LEU A 106 -16.46 11.74 -20.00
CA LEU A 106 -17.38 11.92 -18.87
C LEU A 106 -16.85 11.20 -17.64
N ALA A 107 -16.58 11.94 -16.56
CA ALA A 107 -16.17 11.36 -15.28
C ALA A 107 -17.37 11.24 -14.35
N ALA A 108 -17.39 10.15 -13.56
CA ALA A 108 -18.37 9.96 -12.51
C ALA A 108 -18.05 10.90 -11.34
N THR A 109 -18.94 11.85 -11.08
CA THR A 109 -18.87 12.74 -9.92
C THR A 109 -19.95 12.34 -8.90
N PRO A 110 -19.83 12.76 -7.62
CA PRO A 110 -20.89 12.57 -6.63
C PRO A 110 -22.26 13.15 -7.03
N PHE A 111 -22.31 13.98 -8.07
CA PHE A 111 -23.51 14.64 -8.59
C PHE A 111 -23.94 14.10 -9.97
N GLY A 112 -23.36 12.97 -10.43
CA GLY A 112 -23.65 12.36 -11.74
C GLY A 112 -22.47 12.44 -12.72
N LEU A 113 -22.69 12.02 -13.96
CA LEU A 113 -21.68 12.11 -15.03
C LEU A 113 -21.50 13.57 -15.43
N ALA A 114 -20.29 14.09 -15.29
CA ALA A 114 -19.95 15.46 -15.68
C ALA A 114 -18.68 15.48 -16.52
N ARG A 115 -18.54 16.50 -17.36
CA ARG A 115 -17.29 16.77 -18.08
C ARG A 115 -16.29 17.37 -17.10
N PRO A 116 -15.22 16.65 -16.73
CA PRO A 116 -14.32 17.10 -15.68
C PRO A 116 -13.35 18.18 -16.15
N ALA A 117 -13.06 18.24 -17.46
CA ALA A 117 -12.09 19.15 -18.04
C ALA A 117 -12.75 20.40 -18.64
N THR A 118 -12.43 21.59 -18.11
CA THR A 118 -12.89 22.87 -18.68
C THR A 118 -11.91 23.39 -19.75
N VAL A 119 -10.63 23.05 -19.63
CA VAL A 119 -9.58 23.45 -20.58
C VAL A 119 -8.63 22.28 -20.82
N VAL A 120 -8.44 21.94 -22.10
CA VAL A 120 -7.47 20.94 -22.56
C VAL A 120 -6.39 21.62 -23.38
N LYS A 121 -5.14 21.58 -22.92
CA LYS A 121 -3.95 22.08 -23.64
C LYS A 121 -3.20 20.90 -24.27
N VAL A 122 -2.81 21.02 -25.53
CA VAL A 122 -1.97 20.02 -26.21
C VAL A 122 -0.61 20.63 -26.50
N LYS A 123 0.45 20.00 -26.00
CA LYS A 123 1.83 20.35 -26.31
C LYS A 123 2.39 19.27 -27.24
N LEU A 124 2.47 19.59 -28.53
CA LEU A 124 3.04 18.71 -29.54
C LEU A 124 4.52 19.04 -29.73
N THR A 125 5.38 18.03 -29.66
CA THR A 125 6.75 18.10 -30.14
C THR A 125 6.78 17.75 -31.63
N LYS A 126 7.43 18.58 -32.45
CA LYS A 126 7.39 18.48 -33.92
C LYS A 126 8.28 17.32 -34.39
N PRO A 127 7.82 16.44 -35.29
CA PRO A 127 8.70 15.51 -35.99
C PRO A 127 9.46 16.28 -37.08
N ASP A 128 10.79 16.23 -37.06
CA ASP A 128 11.63 16.88 -38.06
C ASP A 128 11.40 16.26 -39.45
N ALA A 129 11.22 17.13 -40.44
CA ALA A 129 11.05 16.76 -41.83
C ALA A 129 12.40 16.86 -42.56
N SER A 130 12.69 15.87 -43.42
CA SER A 130 13.66 15.87 -44.53
C SER A 130 14.97 15.09 -44.34
N ALA A 131 15.00 13.82 -44.79
CA ALA A 131 15.78 13.33 -45.94
C ALA A 131 16.05 11.79 -45.86
N ALA A 132 15.80 11.09 -46.96
CA ALA A 132 15.99 9.64 -47.15
C ALA A 132 17.47 9.25 -47.50
N PRO A 133 17.87 7.95 -47.46
CA PRO A 133 19.23 7.49 -47.15
C PRO A 133 20.12 7.18 -48.39
N PRO A 134 21.41 6.83 -48.20
CA PRO A 134 21.76 5.40 -48.31
C PRO A 134 22.88 4.87 -47.39
N ALA A 135 22.76 3.55 -47.14
CA ALA A 135 23.78 2.50 -46.99
C ALA A 135 24.89 2.58 -45.92
N ASP A 136 24.89 1.53 -45.09
CA ASP A 136 26.01 0.83 -44.44
C ASP A 136 27.19 1.66 -43.94
N THR A 137 27.25 1.86 -42.63
CA THR A 137 28.47 1.55 -41.86
C THR A 137 28.17 1.42 -40.37
N ALA A 138 28.96 0.57 -39.73
CA ALA A 138 28.87 0.08 -38.37
C ALA A 138 28.67 1.14 -37.26
N THR A 139 28.05 0.67 -36.18
CA THR A 139 27.87 1.24 -34.82
C THR A 139 29.08 2.05 -34.31
N PRO A 140 28.88 3.06 -33.42
CA PRO A 140 28.49 2.79 -32.03
C PRO A 140 27.38 3.69 -31.47
N THR A 141 26.45 3.05 -30.75
CA THR A 141 25.44 3.65 -29.87
C THR A 141 26.10 4.08 -28.56
N GLU A 142 25.87 5.33 -28.12
CA GLU A 142 25.47 5.72 -26.73
C GLU A 142 25.64 7.23 -26.47
N PRO A 143 24.98 7.83 -25.47
CA PRO A 143 23.61 7.61 -24.99
C PRO A 143 22.85 8.94 -24.74
N ALA A 144 21.52 8.89 -24.61
CA ALA A 144 20.75 9.99 -24.02
C ALA A 144 19.70 9.45 -23.04
N GLY A 145 20.08 9.44 -21.77
CA GLY A 145 19.22 9.63 -20.60
C GLY A 145 18.06 8.65 -20.42
N SER A 146 18.36 7.45 -19.92
CA SER A 146 17.41 6.76 -19.05
C SER A 146 17.31 7.54 -17.74
N ASP A 147 16.10 7.76 -17.24
CA ASP A 147 15.90 7.76 -15.80
C ASP A 147 16.24 6.33 -15.35
N ALA A 148 17.54 6.06 -15.14
CA ALA A 148 18.03 4.77 -14.71
C ALA A 148 17.45 4.47 -13.33
N GLU A 149 16.35 3.72 -13.30
CA GLU A 149 15.89 3.02 -12.11
C GLU A 149 17.11 2.32 -11.52
N ALA A 150 17.46 2.65 -10.27
CA ALA A 150 18.66 2.12 -9.66
C ALA A 150 18.58 0.58 -9.72
N PRO A 151 19.60 -0.09 -10.31
CA PRO A 151 19.57 -1.53 -10.59
C PRO A 151 19.26 -2.31 -9.31
N GLY A 152 18.05 -2.87 -9.29
CA GLY A 152 17.51 -3.61 -8.18
C GLY A 152 17.46 -5.11 -8.47
N TRP A 153 17.23 -5.85 -7.40
CA TRP A 153 16.92 -7.27 -7.48
C TRP A 153 15.79 -7.62 -6.52
N GLN A 154 15.11 -8.71 -6.83
CA GLN A 154 14.10 -9.33 -6.00
C GLN A 154 14.33 -10.84 -6.03
N PHE A 155 14.54 -11.43 -4.85
CA PHE A 155 14.67 -12.87 -4.69
C PHE A 155 13.47 -13.37 -3.91
N SER A 156 12.76 -14.36 -4.44
CA SER A 156 11.55 -14.90 -3.84
C SER A 156 11.69 -16.40 -3.62
N LEU A 157 11.15 -16.87 -2.50
CA LEU A 157 10.96 -18.28 -2.20
C LEU A 157 9.47 -18.53 -2.03
N ALA A 158 8.90 -19.35 -2.91
CA ALA A 158 7.51 -19.76 -2.83
C ALA A 158 7.36 -21.17 -3.41
N ASN A 159 6.55 -22.00 -2.76
CA ASN A 159 6.24 -23.37 -3.23
C ASN A 159 7.50 -24.23 -3.52
N GLY A 160 8.57 -24.05 -2.75
CA GLY A 160 9.82 -24.78 -2.95
C GLY A 160 10.73 -24.24 -4.07
N ILE A 161 10.37 -23.13 -4.71
CA ILE A 161 11.13 -22.54 -5.81
C ILE A 161 11.78 -21.25 -5.32
N LEU A 162 13.12 -21.24 -5.27
CA LEU A 162 13.91 -20.04 -5.02
C LEU A 162 14.22 -19.34 -6.35
N ARG A 163 13.51 -18.27 -6.64
CA ARG A 163 13.68 -17.48 -7.88
C ARG A 163 14.53 -16.26 -7.62
N LEU A 164 15.59 -16.08 -8.40
CA LEU A 164 16.46 -14.91 -8.35
C LEU A 164 16.20 -14.04 -9.58
N GLU A 165 15.69 -12.82 -9.38
CA GLU A 165 15.35 -11.89 -10.45
C GLU A 165 16.02 -10.52 -10.24
N GLY A 166 16.41 -9.86 -11.33
CA GLY A 166 17.00 -8.52 -11.31
C GLY A 166 18.30 -8.40 -12.10
N ALA A 167 18.91 -7.22 -12.04
CA ALA A 167 20.15 -6.91 -12.75
C ALA A 167 21.38 -7.15 -11.86
N VAL A 168 22.44 -7.69 -12.44
CA VAL A 168 23.76 -7.87 -11.81
C VAL A 168 24.85 -7.28 -12.71
N PRO A 169 26.00 -6.84 -12.16
CA PRO A 169 26.98 -6.07 -12.92
C PRO A 169 27.69 -6.93 -13.96
N ASP A 170 28.01 -8.17 -13.61
CA ASP A 170 28.83 -9.07 -14.42
C ASP A 170 28.42 -10.54 -14.22
N GLN A 171 28.95 -11.39 -15.10
CA GLN A 171 28.70 -12.83 -15.06
C GLN A 171 29.25 -13.48 -13.77
N ALA A 172 30.37 -12.99 -13.23
CA ALA A 172 30.97 -13.54 -12.02
C ALA A 172 30.05 -13.34 -10.79
N THR A 173 29.41 -12.18 -10.68
CA THR A 173 28.42 -11.88 -9.64
C THR A 173 27.19 -12.75 -9.81
N LYS A 174 26.71 -12.92 -11.04
CA LYS A 174 25.60 -13.82 -11.36
C LYS A 174 25.90 -15.25 -10.89
N ASP A 175 27.06 -15.77 -11.26
CA ASP A 175 27.49 -17.13 -10.94
C ASP A 175 27.62 -17.32 -9.42
N ALA A 176 28.21 -16.36 -8.71
CA ALA A 176 28.34 -16.41 -7.26
C ALA A 176 26.98 -16.46 -6.53
N LEU A 177 25.99 -15.70 -7.01
CA LEU A 177 24.63 -15.72 -6.46
C LEU A 177 23.93 -17.05 -6.73
N LEU A 178 24.03 -17.57 -7.96
CA LEU A 178 23.43 -18.85 -8.32
C LEU A 178 24.08 -20.02 -7.60
N GLU A 179 25.40 -20.01 -7.43
CA GLU A 179 26.12 -21.03 -6.66
C GLU A 179 25.71 -20.97 -5.18
N ASN A 180 25.66 -19.78 -4.58
CA ASN A 180 25.17 -19.61 -3.22
C ASN A 180 23.73 -20.09 -3.06
N ALA A 181 22.82 -19.73 -3.97
CA ALA A 181 21.43 -20.17 -3.95
C ALA A 181 21.29 -21.69 -4.08
N ARG A 182 22.05 -22.32 -5.00
CA ARG A 182 22.04 -23.78 -5.18
C ARG A 182 22.59 -24.52 -3.98
N ALA A 183 23.56 -23.95 -3.27
CA ALA A 183 24.07 -24.50 -2.01
C ALA A 183 23.03 -24.46 -0.87
N ARG A 184 21.93 -23.71 -1.03
CA ARG A 184 20.81 -23.64 -0.07
C ARG A 184 19.66 -24.60 -0.39
N ILE A 185 19.76 -25.43 -1.42
CA ILE A 185 18.73 -26.43 -1.72
C ILE A 185 18.61 -27.39 -0.51
N ASP A 186 17.45 -27.37 0.13
CA ASP A 186 17.12 -28.14 1.32
C ASP A 186 15.63 -28.54 1.28
N PRO A 187 15.28 -29.68 0.66
CA PRO A 187 13.89 -30.12 0.57
C PRO A 187 13.30 -30.46 1.95
N PRO A 188 12.02 -30.15 2.22
CA PRO A 188 11.02 -29.67 1.26
C PRO A 188 11.00 -28.14 1.07
N ARG A 189 11.82 -27.38 1.81
CA ARG A 189 11.81 -25.92 1.80
C ARG A 189 12.25 -25.33 0.47
N ILE A 190 13.39 -25.81 -0.06
CA ILE A 190 13.91 -25.41 -1.38
C ILE A 190 14.14 -26.68 -2.20
N VAL A 191 13.38 -26.81 -3.28
CA VAL A 191 13.41 -27.93 -4.23
C VAL A 191 14.22 -27.55 -5.47
N SER A 192 14.07 -26.31 -5.95
CA SER A 192 14.76 -25.82 -7.14
C SER A 192 15.14 -24.34 -7.02
N VAL A 193 16.09 -23.94 -7.86
CA VAL A 193 16.51 -22.54 -8.03
C VAL A 193 16.22 -22.11 -9.46
N GLU A 194 15.47 -21.03 -9.63
CA GLU A 194 15.20 -20.40 -10.91
C GLU A 194 16.10 -19.17 -11.11
N ASP A 195 16.78 -19.13 -12.26
CA ASP A 195 17.58 -18.00 -12.69
C ASP A 195 16.77 -17.09 -13.61
N ALA A 196 16.45 -15.89 -13.12
CA ALA A 196 15.89 -14.79 -13.88
C ALA A 196 16.78 -13.53 -13.78
N LEU A 197 18.07 -13.71 -13.51
CA LEU A 197 19.04 -12.61 -13.41
C LEU A 197 19.51 -12.18 -14.80
N SER A 198 19.63 -10.87 -15.03
CA SER A 198 20.24 -10.28 -16.22
C SER A 198 21.57 -9.62 -15.89
N VAL A 199 22.54 -9.72 -16.79
CA VAL A 199 23.83 -9.02 -16.66
C VAL A 199 23.69 -7.67 -17.36
N SER A 200 23.78 -6.56 -16.62
CA SER A 200 23.66 -5.22 -17.19
C SER A 200 24.96 -4.71 -17.80
N GLY A 201 26.12 -5.11 -17.27
CA GLY A 201 27.42 -4.54 -17.62
C GLY A 201 27.71 -3.20 -16.95
N ASP A 202 26.71 -2.62 -16.25
CA ASP A 202 26.86 -1.36 -15.54
C ASP A 202 27.60 -1.55 -14.21
N PRO A 203 28.55 -0.65 -13.85
CA PRO A 203 29.24 -0.72 -12.59
C PRO A 203 28.26 -0.43 -11.44
N LEU A 204 28.05 -1.44 -10.59
CA LEU A 204 27.23 -1.33 -9.38
C LEU A 204 28.05 -0.87 -8.16
N PRO A 205 27.41 -0.30 -7.13
CA PRO A 205 28.10 0.14 -5.92
C PRO A 205 28.93 -0.98 -5.27
N ALA A 206 30.06 -0.61 -4.67
CA ALA A 206 30.86 -1.54 -3.88
C ALA A 206 29.99 -2.17 -2.76
N GLY A 207 30.08 -3.49 -2.62
CA GLY A 207 29.26 -4.25 -1.67
C GLY A 207 27.92 -4.75 -2.22
N TYR A 208 27.58 -4.50 -3.49
CA TYR A 208 26.36 -5.01 -4.15
C TYR A 208 26.16 -6.52 -3.93
N LEU A 209 27.18 -7.31 -4.30
CA LEU A 209 27.16 -8.76 -4.14
C LEU A 209 26.92 -9.19 -2.69
N LEU A 210 27.47 -8.47 -1.70
CA LEU A 210 27.27 -8.83 -0.29
C LEU A 210 25.83 -8.60 0.17
N VAL A 211 25.18 -7.54 -0.31
CA VAL A 211 23.75 -7.29 -0.02
C VAL A 211 22.87 -8.28 -0.76
N ALA A 212 23.22 -8.63 -2.00
CA ALA A 212 22.53 -9.70 -2.75
C ALA A 212 22.68 -11.07 -2.07
N LEU A 213 23.88 -11.46 -1.65
CA LEU A 213 24.11 -12.69 -0.88
C LEU A 213 23.33 -12.69 0.44
N ARG A 214 23.20 -11.53 1.11
CA ARG A 214 22.31 -11.40 2.27
C ARG A 214 20.85 -11.68 1.90
N GLY A 215 20.38 -11.14 0.77
CA GLY A 215 19.06 -11.43 0.24
C GLY A 215 18.83 -12.93 0.08
N VAL A 216 19.72 -13.62 -0.64
CA VAL A 216 19.66 -15.08 -0.85
C VAL A 216 19.69 -15.83 0.48
N ASN A 217 20.62 -15.52 1.38
CA ASN A 217 20.78 -16.22 2.65
C ASN A 217 19.58 -16.04 3.57
N THR A 218 19.02 -14.83 3.65
CA THR A 218 17.86 -14.56 4.50
C THR A 218 16.59 -15.19 3.94
N VAL A 219 16.32 -15.02 2.63
CA VAL A 219 15.11 -15.61 2.01
C VAL A 219 15.16 -17.14 1.99
N SER A 220 16.35 -17.75 1.90
CA SER A 220 16.50 -19.21 1.91
C SER A 220 16.14 -19.88 3.24
N GLN A 221 16.09 -19.12 4.33
CA GLN A 221 15.66 -19.60 5.64
C GLN A 221 14.15 -19.41 5.86
N CYS A 222 13.45 -18.76 4.94
CA CYS A 222 12.00 -18.64 4.98
C CYS A 222 11.34 -19.92 4.48
N ASP A 223 10.09 -20.17 4.87
CA ASP A 223 9.21 -21.12 4.17
C ASP A 223 8.58 -20.46 2.94
N ASN A 224 8.19 -19.19 3.09
CA ASN A 224 7.85 -18.30 1.99
C ASN A 224 8.47 -16.93 2.27
N GLY A 225 9.00 -16.27 1.24
CA GLY A 225 9.66 -14.99 1.47
C GLY A 225 10.02 -14.24 0.22
N VAL A 226 10.27 -12.95 0.39
CA VAL A 226 10.82 -12.06 -0.62
C VAL A 226 11.87 -11.19 0.03
N SER A 227 13.08 -11.19 -0.52
CA SER A 227 14.08 -10.17 -0.25
C SER A 227 14.25 -9.29 -1.48
N SER A 228 14.45 -8.00 -1.30
CA SER A 228 14.65 -7.09 -2.42
C SER A 228 15.64 -5.99 -2.09
N LEU A 229 16.27 -5.48 -3.13
CA LEU A 229 16.99 -4.22 -3.11
C LEU A 229 16.39 -3.34 -4.20
N SER A 230 15.76 -2.25 -3.79
CA SER A 230 15.20 -1.25 -4.71
C SER A 230 15.62 0.13 -4.23
N GLU A 231 16.13 0.97 -5.12
CA GLU A 231 16.63 2.31 -4.78
C GLU A 231 17.66 2.31 -3.63
N GLY A 232 18.50 1.27 -3.54
CA GLY A 232 19.47 1.12 -2.45
C GLY A 232 18.86 0.79 -1.08
N ARG A 233 17.58 0.41 -1.03
CA ARG A 233 16.87 0.00 0.19
C ARG A 233 16.66 -1.51 0.20
N PHE A 234 17.30 -2.19 1.15
CA PHE A 234 17.14 -3.63 1.37
C PHE A 234 15.88 -3.90 2.18
N SER A 235 14.95 -4.69 1.65
CA SER A 235 13.72 -5.10 2.35
C SER A 235 13.63 -6.61 2.38
N LEU A 236 12.96 -7.14 3.42
CA LEU A 236 12.71 -8.57 3.59
C LEU A 236 11.29 -8.75 4.11
N ARG A 237 10.53 -9.61 3.44
CA ARG A 237 9.30 -10.20 3.98
C ARG A 237 9.52 -11.70 4.09
N CYS A 238 9.30 -12.28 5.26
CA CYS A 238 9.64 -13.68 5.53
C CYS A 238 8.61 -14.30 6.46
N GLU A 239 8.12 -15.48 6.07
CA GLU A 239 7.32 -16.38 6.89
C GLU A 239 8.16 -17.62 7.18
N LEU A 240 8.34 -17.96 8.46
CA LEU A 240 9.18 -19.08 8.90
C LEU A 240 8.77 -19.61 10.29
N ALA A 241 9.37 -20.70 10.73
CA ALA A 241 9.17 -21.22 12.09
C ALA A 241 9.68 -20.23 13.16
N ALA A 242 9.00 -20.17 14.30
CA ALA A 242 9.36 -19.26 15.38
C ALA A 242 10.79 -19.44 15.91
N GLU A 243 11.32 -20.66 15.86
CA GLU A 243 12.68 -21.00 16.30
C GLU A 243 13.79 -20.36 15.43
N ASP A 244 13.55 -20.22 14.12
CA ASP A 244 14.50 -19.64 13.16
C ASP A 244 14.40 -18.10 13.10
N ALA A 245 13.28 -17.53 13.56
CA ALA A 245 12.97 -16.11 13.40
C ALA A 245 13.99 -15.16 14.03
N ALA A 246 14.62 -15.54 15.14
CA ALA A 246 15.61 -14.71 15.81
C ALA A 246 16.90 -14.56 14.99
N GLU A 247 17.38 -15.65 14.40
CA GLU A 247 18.59 -15.65 13.58
C GLU A 247 18.40 -14.84 12.30
N VAL A 248 17.32 -15.11 11.54
CA VAL A 248 17.02 -14.39 10.30
C VAL A 248 16.86 -12.90 10.57
N ARG A 249 16.21 -12.53 11.68
CA ARG A 249 16.07 -11.12 12.09
C ARG A 249 17.42 -10.47 12.35
N ALA A 250 18.34 -11.13 13.04
CA ALA A 250 19.67 -10.60 13.30
C ALA A 250 20.46 -10.40 11.99
N GLN A 251 20.40 -11.37 11.06
CA GLN A 251 21.05 -11.28 9.76
C GLN A 251 20.48 -10.14 8.90
N ALA A 252 19.15 -9.99 8.87
CA ALA A 252 18.46 -8.95 8.10
C ALA A 252 18.79 -7.54 8.61
N HIS A 253 18.92 -7.36 9.93
CA HIS A 253 19.22 -6.06 10.56
C HIS A 253 20.72 -5.73 10.67
N ALA A 254 21.61 -6.65 10.27
CA ALA A 254 23.04 -6.40 10.32
C ALA A 254 23.42 -5.16 9.47
N ALA A 255 24.52 -4.50 9.80
CA ALA A 255 24.98 -3.34 9.02
C ALA A 255 25.17 -3.72 7.54
N LEU A 256 24.66 -2.89 6.64
CA LEU A 256 24.84 -3.07 5.20
C LEU A 256 26.14 -2.40 4.74
N PRO A 257 26.89 -3.00 3.81
CA PRO A 257 28.08 -2.37 3.23
C PRO A 257 27.72 -1.17 2.34
N PHE A 258 26.49 -1.08 1.84
CA PHE A 258 25.92 0.10 1.20
C PHE A 258 24.39 0.09 1.31
N GLY A 259 23.76 1.23 1.07
CA GLY A 259 22.31 1.35 1.11
C GLY A 259 21.74 1.49 2.52
N SER A 260 20.44 1.29 2.64
CA SER A 260 19.70 1.39 3.90
C SER A 260 18.77 0.20 4.10
N ILE A 261 18.43 -0.09 5.36
CA ILE A 261 17.41 -1.08 5.68
C ILE A 261 16.03 -0.44 5.44
N GLY A 262 15.20 -1.14 4.67
CA GLY A 262 13.79 -0.84 4.43
C GLY A 262 12.88 -1.61 5.38
N SER A 263 11.78 -2.15 4.85
CA SER A 263 10.85 -2.95 5.65
C SER A 263 11.40 -4.36 5.89
N ILE A 264 11.52 -4.74 7.15
CA ILE A 264 11.86 -6.11 7.57
C ILE A 264 10.65 -6.69 8.31
N ASP A 265 9.81 -7.40 7.56
CA ASP A 265 8.58 -8.01 8.04
C ASP A 265 8.77 -9.52 8.18
N ILE A 266 9.02 -9.96 9.41
CA ILE A 266 9.19 -11.38 9.75
C ILE A 266 7.99 -11.84 10.56
N ILE A 267 7.21 -12.78 10.00
CA ILE A 267 6.06 -13.41 10.62
C ILE A 267 6.34 -14.89 10.87
N THR A 268 5.78 -15.45 11.94
CA THR A 268 5.97 -16.87 12.25
C THR A 268 4.78 -17.70 11.76
N ASN A 269 5.03 -18.95 11.34
CA ASN A 269 3.98 -19.88 10.95
C ASN A 269 2.96 -20.09 12.07
N GLU A 270 3.44 -20.16 13.31
CA GLU A 270 2.66 -20.38 14.51
C GLU A 270 1.72 -19.19 14.79
N ASP A 271 2.24 -17.96 14.69
CA ASP A 271 1.44 -16.75 14.88
C ASP A 271 0.39 -16.58 13.78
N VAL A 272 0.76 -16.88 12.52
CA VAL A 272 -0.17 -16.86 11.38
C VAL A 272 -1.28 -17.88 11.60
N ALA A 273 -0.93 -19.14 11.92
CA ALA A 273 -1.92 -20.20 12.16
C ALA A 273 -2.86 -19.87 13.32
N SER A 274 -2.32 -19.33 14.41
CA SER A 274 -3.09 -18.91 15.59
C SER A 274 -4.07 -17.78 15.26
N CYS A 275 -3.60 -16.76 14.53
CA CYS A 275 -4.43 -15.65 14.06
C CYS A 275 -5.55 -16.13 13.14
N GLU A 276 -5.22 -16.90 12.09
CA GLU A 276 -6.20 -17.36 11.10
C GLU A 276 -7.25 -18.28 11.73
N SER A 277 -6.84 -19.15 12.66
CA SER A 277 -7.76 -20.00 13.42
C SER A 277 -8.74 -19.17 14.26
N SER A 278 -8.23 -18.18 14.98
CA SER A 278 -9.04 -17.28 15.81
C SER A 278 -10.04 -16.47 14.98
N LEU A 279 -9.60 -15.91 13.86
CA LEU A 279 -10.46 -15.16 12.94
C LEU A 279 -11.51 -16.05 12.28
N THR A 280 -11.14 -17.27 11.88
CA THR A 280 -12.06 -18.24 11.30
C THR A 280 -13.12 -18.67 12.30
N ALA A 281 -12.76 -18.89 13.56
CA ALA A 281 -13.73 -19.21 14.61
C ALA A 281 -14.73 -18.05 14.82
N LEU A 282 -14.22 -16.82 14.95
CA LEU A 282 -15.07 -15.62 15.14
C LEU A 282 -16.05 -15.39 13.99
N LEU A 283 -15.58 -15.54 12.74
CA LEU A 283 -16.37 -15.32 11.53
C LEU A 283 -17.18 -16.56 11.10
N GLY A 284 -16.91 -17.71 11.70
CA GLY A 284 -17.65 -18.96 11.51
C GLY A 284 -18.91 -19.01 12.38
N ASP A 285 -18.81 -18.57 13.64
CA ASP A 285 -19.91 -18.55 14.60
C ASP A 285 -20.92 -17.44 14.31
N ALA A 286 -20.46 -16.33 13.72
CA ALA A 286 -21.28 -15.17 13.39
C ALA A 286 -20.83 -14.51 12.09
N ARG A 287 -21.78 -13.95 11.34
CA ARG A 287 -21.52 -13.28 10.06
C ARG A 287 -21.61 -11.77 10.19
N ILE A 288 -20.78 -11.08 9.42
CA ILE A 288 -20.98 -9.65 9.14
C ILE A 288 -22.14 -9.54 8.16
N GLU A 289 -23.26 -9.02 8.64
CA GLU A 289 -24.49 -8.86 7.87
C GLU A 289 -24.51 -7.50 7.14
N PHE A 290 -25.10 -7.51 5.95
CA PHE A 290 -25.25 -6.34 5.10
C PHE A 290 -26.71 -6.16 4.70
N ASP A 291 -27.12 -4.92 4.44
CA ASP A 291 -28.43 -4.65 3.85
C ASP A 291 -28.55 -5.33 2.48
N SER A 292 -29.79 -5.66 2.09
CA SER A 292 -30.07 -6.41 0.87
C SER A 292 -29.49 -5.70 -0.36
N GLY A 293 -28.71 -6.44 -1.16
CA GLY A 293 -28.05 -5.93 -2.36
C GLY A 293 -27.01 -4.82 -2.13
N SER A 294 -26.64 -4.56 -0.87
CA SER A 294 -25.82 -3.41 -0.49
C SER A 294 -24.50 -3.82 0.18
N ALA A 295 -23.60 -2.85 0.31
CA ALA A 295 -22.38 -2.90 1.12
C ALA A 295 -22.53 -2.16 2.46
N VAL A 296 -23.72 -1.66 2.79
CA VAL A 296 -24.03 -1.08 4.10
C VAL A 296 -24.06 -2.20 5.14
N ILE A 297 -23.19 -2.11 6.14
CA ILE A 297 -23.11 -3.08 7.23
C ILE A 297 -24.27 -2.85 8.19
N SER A 298 -24.99 -3.91 8.53
CA SER A 298 -26.07 -3.85 9.51
C SER A 298 -25.52 -3.56 10.91
N SER A 299 -26.22 -2.71 11.65
CA SER A 299 -25.86 -2.35 13.04
C SER A 299 -25.78 -3.56 13.99
N SER A 300 -26.47 -4.66 13.68
CA SER A 300 -26.35 -5.92 14.43
C SER A 300 -24.95 -6.52 14.39
N SER A 301 -24.14 -6.18 13.38
CA SER A 301 -22.77 -6.67 13.22
C SER A 301 -21.74 -5.91 14.05
N ASN A 302 -22.11 -4.81 14.72
CA ASN A 302 -21.16 -3.95 15.44
C ASN A 302 -20.38 -4.72 16.52
N GLY A 303 -21.06 -5.54 17.32
CA GLY A 303 -20.39 -6.33 18.35
C GLY A 303 -19.45 -7.40 17.79
N LEU A 304 -19.75 -7.95 16.61
CA LEU A 304 -18.82 -8.86 15.91
C LEU A 304 -17.60 -8.08 15.39
N LEU A 305 -17.82 -6.92 14.77
CA LEU A 305 -16.75 -6.06 14.27
C LEU A 305 -15.81 -5.59 15.39
N ASP A 306 -16.31 -5.34 16.60
CA ASP A 306 -15.47 -5.00 17.76
C ASP A 306 -14.54 -6.17 18.13
N LYS A 307 -15.08 -7.39 18.17
CA LYS A 307 -14.28 -8.61 18.42
C LYS A 307 -13.27 -8.88 17.31
N VAL A 308 -13.68 -8.70 16.05
CA VAL A 308 -12.78 -8.85 14.89
C VAL A 308 -11.68 -7.81 14.94
N ALA A 309 -11.96 -6.54 15.25
CA ALA A 309 -10.94 -5.50 15.39
C ALA A 309 -9.92 -5.84 16.48
N PHE A 310 -10.38 -6.38 17.62
CA PHE A 310 -9.50 -6.86 18.67
C PHE A 310 -8.61 -8.01 18.20
N ALA A 311 -9.18 -9.04 17.56
CA ALA A 311 -8.43 -10.19 17.06
C ALA A 311 -7.41 -9.81 15.98
N VAL A 312 -7.82 -8.96 15.04
CA VAL A 312 -6.96 -8.40 13.98
C VAL A 312 -5.78 -7.62 14.57
N GLY A 313 -5.99 -6.90 15.67
CA GLY A 313 -4.92 -6.19 16.38
C GLY A 313 -3.79 -7.12 16.83
N ALA A 314 -4.11 -8.35 17.23
CA ALA A 314 -3.15 -9.35 17.71
C ALA A 314 -2.49 -10.18 16.59
N CYS A 315 -3.02 -10.12 15.36
CA CYS A 315 -2.46 -10.87 14.24
C CYS A 315 -1.11 -10.31 13.78
N PRO A 316 -0.22 -11.14 13.21
CA PRO A 316 1.01 -10.66 12.60
C PRO A 316 0.75 -10.04 11.21
N GLY A 317 1.68 -9.20 10.76
CA GLY A 317 1.73 -8.71 9.38
C GLY A 317 0.50 -7.91 8.89
N THR A 318 0.36 -7.89 7.57
CA THR A 318 -0.77 -7.29 6.85
C THR A 318 -1.87 -8.32 6.70
N LEU A 319 -3.13 -7.90 6.82
CA LEU A 319 -4.30 -8.74 6.64
C LEU A 319 -5.05 -8.35 5.38
N ARG A 320 -5.54 -9.36 4.66
CA ARG A 320 -6.45 -9.21 3.54
C ARG A 320 -7.87 -9.56 3.97
N ILE A 321 -8.78 -8.62 3.74
CA ILE A 321 -10.22 -8.77 3.94
C ILE A 321 -10.82 -9.17 2.60
N GLU A 322 -11.36 -10.38 2.54
CA GLU A 322 -11.86 -11.01 1.33
C GLU A 322 -13.39 -11.01 1.32
N GLY A 323 -13.98 -10.34 0.34
CA GLY A 323 -15.41 -10.35 0.10
C GLY A 323 -15.82 -11.45 -0.86
N HIS A 324 -16.88 -12.19 -0.52
CA HIS A 324 -17.45 -13.23 -1.38
C HIS A 324 -18.96 -13.08 -1.52
N THR A 325 -19.47 -13.49 -2.69
CA THR A 325 -20.92 -13.61 -2.97
C THR A 325 -21.27 -15.05 -3.28
N ASP A 326 -22.58 -15.33 -3.32
CA ASP A 326 -23.07 -16.53 -4.01
C ASP A 326 -23.09 -16.32 -5.53
N SER A 327 -23.46 -17.36 -6.28
CA SER A 327 -23.49 -17.34 -7.75
C SER A 327 -24.76 -16.72 -8.35
N THR A 328 -25.61 -16.08 -7.55
CA THR A 328 -26.83 -15.45 -8.06
C THR A 328 -26.49 -14.07 -8.65
N GLY A 329 -27.06 -13.73 -9.81
CA GLY A 329 -26.82 -12.45 -10.47
C GLY A 329 -25.60 -12.45 -11.40
N LEU A 330 -25.25 -11.28 -11.93
CA LEU A 330 -24.18 -11.13 -12.90
C LEU A 330 -22.79 -11.20 -12.23
N PRO A 331 -21.80 -11.87 -12.84
CA PRO A 331 -20.45 -11.97 -12.29
C PRO A 331 -19.82 -10.62 -11.95
N ASP A 332 -19.93 -9.62 -12.82
CA ASP A 332 -19.33 -8.28 -12.61
C ASP A 332 -20.00 -7.52 -11.46
N THR A 333 -21.32 -7.68 -11.32
CA THR A 333 -22.08 -7.12 -10.19
C THR A 333 -21.63 -7.78 -8.88
N ASN A 334 -21.46 -9.10 -8.89
CA ASN A 334 -20.96 -9.85 -7.72
C ASN A 334 -19.53 -9.47 -7.35
N MET A 335 -18.66 -9.26 -8.34
CA MET A 335 -17.30 -8.78 -8.13
C MET A 335 -17.29 -7.39 -7.50
N THR A 336 -18.09 -6.47 -8.04
CA THR A 336 -18.20 -5.11 -7.50
C THR A 336 -18.79 -5.09 -6.09
N LEU A 337 -19.86 -5.87 -5.85
CA LEU A 337 -20.52 -5.95 -4.55
C LEU A 337 -19.60 -6.53 -3.47
N SER A 338 -18.93 -7.65 -3.76
CA SER A 338 -17.98 -8.27 -2.82
C SER A 338 -16.84 -7.33 -2.46
N ARG A 339 -16.26 -6.65 -3.46
CA ARG A 339 -15.20 -5.66 -3.24
C ARG A 339 -15.69 -4.52 -2.36
N ASN A 340 -16.86 -3.95 -2.64
CA ASN A 340 -17.44 -2.86 -1.84
C ASN A 340 -17.71 -3.29 -0.39
N ARG A 341 -18.16 -4.53 -0.18
CA ARG A 341 -18.35 -5.11 1.15
C ARG A 341 -17.04 -5.28 1.90
N ALA A 342 -15.99 -5.77 1.25
CA ALA A 342 -14.66 -5.86 1.85
C ALA A 342 -14.13 -4.46 2.26
N TYR A 343 -14.31 -3.45 1.40
CA TYR A 343 -13.97 -2.06 1.73
C TYR A 343 -14.77 -1.50 2.91
N ALA A 344 -16.08 -1.80 2.98
CA ALA A 344 -16.91 -1.39 4.11
C ALA A 344 -16.40 -1.98 5.43
N VAL A 345 -16.04 -3.27 5.43
CA VAL A 345 -15.47 -3.93 6.61
C VAL A 345 -14.12 -3.33 6.97
N ARG A 346 -13.23 -3.11 5.99
CA ARG A 346 -11.94 -2.42 6.21
C ARG A 346 -12.14 -1.08 6.91
N ASN A 347 -13.03 -0.24 6.38
CA ASN A 347 -13.29 1.07 6.95
C ASN A 347 -13.90 0.98 8.36
N ALA A 348 -14.76 -0.03 8.60
CA ALA A 348 -15.33 -0.28 9.92
C ALA A 348 -14.29 -0.73 10.95
N LEU A 349 -13.25 -1.47 10.54
CA LEU A 349 -12.12 -1.85 11.38
C LEU A 349 -11.17 -0.67 11.63
N ILE A 350 -10.92 0.15 10.61
CA ILE A 350 -10.14 1.40 10.77
C ILE A 350 -10.81 2.34 11.78
N ALA A 351 -12.14 2.49 11.70
CA ALA A 351 -12.90 3.27 12.67
C ALA A 351 -12.81 2.73 14.10
N ARG A 352 -12.40 1.48 14.27
CA ARG A 352 -12.15 0.81 15.57
C ARG A 352 -10.68 0.85 16.00
N GLY A 353 -9.84 1.58 15.28
CA GLY A 353 -8.44 1.79 15.64
C GLY A 353 -7.45 0.80 15.01
N VAL A 354 -7.88 -0.04 14.08
CA VAL A 354 -6.95 -0.85 13.29
C VAL A 354 -6.20 0.03 12.29
N ASP A 355 -4.88 -0.12 12.23
CA ASP A 355 -4.04 0.63 11.30
C ASP A 355 -4.46 0.38 9.83
N PRO A 356 -4.81 1.43 9.05
CA PRO A 356 -5.14 1.31 7.63
C PRO A 356 -4.07 0.66 6.76
N GLN A 357 -2.79 0.77 7.14
CA GLN A 357 -1.66 0.19 6.39
C GLN A 357 -1.59 -1.33 6.54
N ARG A 358 -2.19 -1.88 7.60
CA ARG A 358 -2.27 -3.32 7.86
C ARG A 358 -3.45 -3.99 7.18
N LEU A 359 -4.33 -3.26 6.50
CA LEU A 359 -5.57 -3.80 5.95
C LEU A 359 -5.67 -3.58 4.44
N ILE A 360 -5.74 -4.68 3.71
CA ILE A 360 -6.06 -4.74 2.29
C ILE A 360 -7.50 -5.27 2.14
N ALA A 361 -8.25 -4.75 1.17
CA ALA A 361 -9.61 -5.20 0.89
C ALA A 361 -9.75 -5.64 -0.57
N GLU A 362 -10.19 -6.88 -0.78
CA GLU A 362 -10.36 -7.48 -2.09
C GLU A 362 -11.72 -8.17 -2.21
N GLY A 363 -12.30 -8.13 -3.41
CA GLY A 363 -13.52 -8.86 -3.73
C GLY A 363 -13.20 -10.02 -4.67
N TYR A 364 -13.81 -11.17 -4.43
CA TYR A 364 -13.68 -12.35 -5.28
C TYR A 364 -14.99 -12.76 -5.95
N GLY A 365 -16.07 -12.01 -5.73
CA GLY A 365 -17.41 -12.35 -6.22
C GLY A 365 -17.79 -13.79 -5.88
N ALA A 366 -18.27 -14.53 -6.88
CA ALA A 366 -18.68 -15.93 -6.74
C ALA A 366 -17.58 -16.95 -7.12
N THR A 367 -16.35 -16.50 -7.40
CA THR A 367 -15.30 -17.34 -8.01
C THR A 367 -14.68 -18.36 -7.05
N ARG A 368 -14.80 -18.12 -5.73
CA ARG A 368 -14.25 -18.98 -4.66
C ARG A 368 -15.36 -19.48 -3.72
N PRO A 369 -16.24 -20.39 -4.18
CA PRO A 369 -17.33 -20.92 -3.35
C PRO A 369 -16.79 -21.93 -2.31
N VAL A 370 -17.32 -21.87 -1.09
CA VAL A 370 -17.03 -22.82 0.00
C VAL A 370 -18.15 -23.84 0.19
N ALA A 371 -19.29 -23.64 -0.47
CA ALA A 371 -20.42 -24.56 -0.48
C ALA A 371 -21.13 -24.55 -1.84
N VAL A 372 -21.91 -25.59 -2.11
CA VAL A 372 -22.71 -25.69 -3.34
C VAL A 372 -23.74 -24.57 -3.44
N ASN A 373 -23.76 -23.85 -4.57
CA ASN A 373 -24.69 -22.73 -4.79
C ASN A 373 -26.14 -23.17 -5.09
N THR A 374 -26.37 -24.47 -5.29
CA THR A 374 -27.70 -25.02 -5.59
C THR A 374 -28.66 -24.93 -4.41
N THR A 375 -28.15 -24.91 -3.17
CA THR A 375 -28.98 -24.84 -1.96
C THR A 375 -28.97 -23.44 -1.34
N ALA A 376 -30.08 -23.04 -0.72
CA ALA A 376 -30.15 -21.75 -0.01
C ALA A 376 -29.11 -21.65 1.12
N ALA A 377 -28.91 -22.75 1.86
CA ALA A 377 -27.91 -22.84 2.92
C ALA A 377 -26.47 -22.71 2.37
N GLY A 378 -26.17 -23.30 1.20
CA GLY A 378 -24.88 -23.16 0.56
C GLY A 378 -24.62 -21.75 0.03
N ARG A 379 -25.62 -21.11 -0.58
CA ARG A 379 -25.52 -19.68 -0.97
C ARG A 379 -25.27 -18.76 0.23
N ALA A 380 -25.97 -19.00 1.35
CA ALA A 380 -25.72 -18.27 2.58
C ALA A 380 -24.30 -18.44 3.11
N ARG A 381 -23.70 -19.63 2.94
CA ARG A 381 -22.28 -19.85 3.25
C ARG A 381 -21.32 -19.11 2.32
N ASN A 382 -21.66 -18.95 1.05
CA ASN A 382 -20.80 -18.26 0.09
C ASN A 382 -20.83 -16.72 0.23
N ARG A 383 -21.94 -16.15 0.71
CA ARG A 383 -22.03 -14.72 1.09
C ARG A 383 -21.33 -14.47 2.42
N ARG A 384 -20.02 -14.24 2.39
CA ARG A 384 -19.19 -14.14 3.59
C ARG A 384 -18.06 -13.13 3.44
N ILE A 385 -17.48 -12.79 4.57
CA ILE A 385 -16.21 -12.08 4.68
C ILE A 385 -15.22 -13.05 5.30
N GLU A 386 -14.05 -13.18 4.70
CA GLU A 386 -12.90 -13.84 5.31
C GLU A 386 -11.81 -12.81 5.59
N ILE A 387 -10.97 -13.08 6.60
CA ILE A 387 -9.80 -12.26 6.88
C ILE A 387 -8.63 -13.23 7.02
N ARG A 388 -7.57 -12.99 6.25
CA ARG A 388 -6.38 -13.85 6.16
C ARG A 388 -5.12 -13.01 6.30
N VAL A 389 -4.04 -13.63 6.75
CA VAL A 389 -2.74 -12.96 6.76
C VAL A 389 -2.19 -12.98 5.34
N VAL A 390 -1.70 -11.83 4.85
CA VAL A 390 -1.00 -11.74 3.58
C VAL A 390 0.33 -12.47 3.73
N ARG A 391 0.51 -13.53 2.94
CA ARG A 391 1.71 -14.37 3.00
C ARG A 391 2.90 -13.62 2.41
N ALA A 392 4.10 -14.04 2.78
CA ALA A 392 5.30 -13.30 2.40
C ALA A 392 5.57 -13.27 0.88
N SER A 393 5.07 -14.27 0.15
CA SER A 393 5.17 -14.42 -1.30
C SER A 393 4.03 -13.78 -2.11
N GLU A 394 3.01 -13.23 -1.44
CA GLU A 394 1.88 -12.51 -2.05
C GLU A 394 2.09 -10.99 -2.00
#